data_AF-A0A660RZN3-F1
#
_entry.id   AF-A0A660RZN3-F1
#
_cell.length_a   1.000
_cell.length_b   1.000
_cell.length_c   1.000
_cell.angle_alpha   90.00
_cell.angle_beta   90.00
_cell.angle_gamma   90.00
#
_symmetry.space_group_name_H-M   'P 1'
#
loop_
_entity.id
_entity.type
_entity.pdbx_description
1 polymer ?
#
loop_
_entity_poly.entity_id
_entity_poly.type
_entity_poly.pdbx_seq_one_letter_code
_entity_poly.pdbx_strand_id
1 'polypeptide(L)' 'MRKIKIITIDGPASSGKTTIAKMLAQKLNLPLLESGSLY' A
#
# COMPACT_ATOMS: atom_id res chain seq x y z
N MET A 1 -0.37 -6.44 -23.64
CA MET A 1 -0.89 -6.21 -22.27
C MET A 1 -0.22 -4.98 -21.67
N ARG A 2 -0.97 -4.14 -20.96
CA ARG A 2 -0.44 -2.92 -20.35
C ARG A 2 0.20 -3.26 -19.00
N LYS A 3 1.47 -2.90 -18.78
CA LYS A 3 2.20 -3.21 -17.55
C LYS A 3 1.81 -2.21 -16.46
N ILE A 4 1.23 -2.71 -15.37
CA ILE A 4 0.85 -1.91 -14.21
C ILE A 4 1.98 -2.01 -13.18
N LYS A 5 2.42 -0.86 -12.63
CA LYS A 5 3.39 -0.84 -11.53
C LYS A 5 2.65 -1.07 -10.22
N ILE A 6 3.05 -2.11 -9.48
CA ILE A 6 2.49 -2.48 -8.18
C ILE A 6 3.61 -2.35 -7.14
N ILE A 7 3.29 -1.75 -5.99
CA ILE A 7 4.18 -1.61 -4.85
C ILE A 7 3.51 -2.35 -3.68
N THR A 8 4.18 -3.35 -3.12
CA THR A 8 3.74 -4.06 -1.92
C THR A 8 4.49 -3.51 -0.69
N ILE A 9 3.83 -3.51 0.46
CA ILE A 9 4.42 -3.05 1.73
C ILE A 9 4.12 -4.11 2.79
N ASP A 10 5.12 -4.92 3.10
CA ASP A 10 5.01 -6.10 3.97
C ASP A 10 5.75 -5.90 5.30
N GLY A 11 5.37 -6.68 6.32
CA GLY A 11 5.98 -6.65 7.65
C GLY A 11 5.02 -6.98 8.80
N PRO A 12 5.53 -7.08 10.05
CA PRO A 12 4.76 -7.56 11.20
C PRO A 12 3.67 -6.59 11.66
N ALA A 13 2.70 -7.06 12.45
CA ALA A 13 1.66 -6.20 13.02
C ALA A 13 2.27 -5.02 13.78
N SER A 14 1.58 -3.87 13.76
CA SER A 14 2.00 -2.63 14.44
C SER A 14 3.33 -2.00 13.98
N SER A 15 3.93 -2.43 12.86
CA SER A 15 5.17 -1.82 12.33
C SER A 15 4.99 -0.52 11.51
N GLY A 16 3.77 0.01 11.42
CA GLY A 16 3.49 1.27 10.70
C GLY A 16 3.30 1.15 9.18
N LYS A 17 3.16 -0.07 8.63
CA LYS A 17 2.97 -0.32 7.18
C LYS A 17 1.85 0.50 6.56
N THR A 18 0.69 0.51 7.22
CA THR A 18 -0.49 1.26 6.78
C THR A 18 -0.21 2.76 6.68
N THR A 19 0.51 3.32 7.65
CA THR A 19 0.89 4.73 7.67
C THR A 19 1.78 5.07 6.47
N ILE A 20 2.84 4.30 6.23
CA ILE A 20 3.73 4.51 5.09
C ILE A 20 3.02 4.28 3.76
N ALA A 21 2.14 3.28 3.67
CA ALA A 21 1.35 3.01 2.47
C ALA A 21 0.45 4.20 2.08
N LYS A 22 -0.25 4.80 3.06
CA LYS A 22 -1.07 6.00 2.86
C LYS A 22 -0.25 7.19 2.40
N MET A 23 0.88 7.45 3.07
CA MET A 23 1.77 8.56 2.72
C MET A 23 2.37 8.39 1.31
N LEU A 24 2.78 7.17 0.96
CA LEU A 24 3.34 6.86 -0.36
C LEU A 24 2.30 6.98 -1.47
N ALA A 25 1.08 6.47 -1.24
CA ALA A 25 -0.03 6.55 -2.17
C ALA A 25 -0.40 8.01 -2.48
N GLN A 26 -0.49 8.87 -1.44
CA GLN A 26 -0.72 10.30 -1.61
C GLN A 26 0.42 10.97 -2.39
N LYS A 27 1.68 10.69 -2.04
CA LYS A 27 2.85 11.31 -2.69
C LYS A 27 2.97 10.94 -4.17
N LEU A 28 2.59 9.72 -4.53
CA LEU A 28 2.69 9.20 -5.90
C LEU A 28 1.39 9.30 -6.69
N ASN A 29 0.33 9.83 -6.08
CA ASN A 29 -1.03 9.84 -6.64
C ASN A 29 -1.48 8.45 -7.13
N LEU A 30 -1.28 7.44 -6.28
CA LEU A 30 -1.62 6.04 -6.55
C LEU A 30 -2.84 5.62 -5.73
N PRO A 31 -3.68 4.70 -6.26
CA PRO A 31 -4.69 4.03 -5.45
C PRO A 31 -4.02 3.17 -4.37
N LEU A 32 -4.63 3.11 -3.18
CA LEU A 32 -4.20 2.27 -2.07
C LEU A 32 -5.18 1.10 -1.89
N LEU A 33 -4.64 -0.12 -1.80
CA LEU A 33 -5.39 -1.34 -1.46
C LEU A 33 -4.95 -1.83 -0.08
N GLU A 34 -5.84 -1.81 0.90
CA GLU A 34 -5.59 -2.34 2.25
C GLU A 34 -6.10 -3.78 2.36
N SER A 35 -5.22 -4.77 2.13
CA SER A 35 -5.60 -6.19 2.16
C SER A 35 -6.07 -6.66 3.53
N GLY A 36 -5.53 -6.08 4.62
CA GLY A 36 -5.93 -6.41 6.00
C GLY A 36 -7.33 -5.95 6.39
N SER A 37 -8.01 -5.15 5.56
CA SER A 37 -9.39 -4.70 5.78
C SER A 37 -10.42 -5.50 4.97
N LEU A 38 -9.98 -6.47 4.17
CA LEU A 38 -10.84 -7.36 3.40
C LEU A 38 -11.25 -8.63 4.18
N TYR A 39 -10.71 -8.79 5.39
CA TYR A 39 -11.04 -9.84 6.37
C TYR A 39 -11.60 -9.18 7.63
#